data_AF-A0A932ENY3-F1
#
_entry.id   AF-A0A932ENY3-F1
#
_cell.length_a   1.000
_cell.length_b   1.000
_cell.length_c   1.000
_cell.angle_alpha   90.00
_cell.angle_beta   90.00
_cell.angle_gamma   90.00
#
_symmetry.space_group_name_H-M   'P 1'
#
loop_
_entity.id
_entity.type
_entity.pdbx_description
1 polymer ?
#
loop_
_entity_poly.entity_id
_entity_poly.type
_entity_poly.pdbx_seq_one_letter_code
_entity_poly.pdbx_strand_id
1 'polypeptide(L)'
;MAGEDNQRKAFDFLLDHLDSQEPFSKEEFERSTSWEHKSFQTYWSKQFKPFVAERPDGKFRVTEAFRPYSFWNRFRQHVSQVRKGAPTYERNPVENVIIFEFFLPLTNEEHLRTTLDALFIRNTVLARLRGASAEALEQHFPREGREDIKYTEAICEWLAERFLGYSINHVSGRFRAGPLRTREEIAALQPGQRYFIDETTAVVRFIFPCADEIEGDRVRWFFNQLFTQSILELVGEDEVWVVESGMQSRMDRWKSKDVDEEPND
;
A
#
# COMPACT_ATOMS: atom_id res chain seq x y z
N MET A 1 20.56 -4.17 -41.06
CA MET A 1 19.81 -3.87 -39.83
C MET A 1 19.96 -5.05 -38.87
N ALA A 2 21.10 -5.15 -38.17
CA ALA A 2 21.41 -6.29 -37.30
C ALA A 2 20.75 -6.22 -35.89
N GLY A 3 20.02 -5.14 -35.59
CA GLY A 3 19.42 -4.90 -34.27
C GLY A 3 18.06 -5.57 -34.07
N GLU A 4 17.16 -5.50 -35.04
CA GLU A 4 15.76 -5.97 -34.89
C GLU A 4 15.68 -7.51 -34.89
N ASP A 5 16.43 -8.18 -35.77
CA ASP A 5 16.48 -9.65 -35.81
C ASP A 5 17.03 -10.25 -34.50
N ASN A 6 18.01 -9.59 -33.89
CA ASN A 6 18.56 -10.04 -32.60
C ASN A 6 17.61 -9.80 -31.44
N GLN A 7 16.93 -8.65 -31.42
CA GLN A 7 15.88 -8.38 -30.44
C GLN A 7 14.74 -9.38 -30.57
N ARG A 8 14.42 -9.82 -31.79
CA ARG A 8 13.38 -10.82 -32.03
C ARG A 8 13.76 -12.19 -31.51
N LYS A 9 14.99 -12.64 -31.76
CA LYS A 9 15.51 -13.88 -31.18
C LYS A 9 15.53 -13.84 -29.65
N ALA A 10 15.94 -12.72 -29.06
CA ALA A 10 15.90 -12.53 -27.63
C ALA A 10 14.47 -12.57 -27.07
N PHE A 11 13.51 -11.96 -27.79
CA PHE A 11 12.09 -12.01 -27.45
C PHE A 11 11.53 -13.42 -27.49
N ASP A 12 11.76 -14.16 -28.59
CA ASP A 12 11.27 -15.53 -28.76
C ASP A 12 11.85 -16.44 -27.67
N PHE A 13 13.15 -16.31 -27.36
CA PHE A 13 13.79 -17.05 -26.28
C PHE A 13 13.14 -16.77 -24.91
N LEU A 14 12.89 -15.49 -24.58
CA LEU A 14 12.25 -15.13 -23.30
C LEU A 14 10.78 -15.58 -23.24
N LEU A 15 10.08 -15.61 -24.37
CA LEU A 15 8.71 -16.11 -24.45
C LEU A 15 8.65 -17.62 -24.18
N ASP A 16 9.51 -18.39 -24.84
CA ASP A 16 9.61 -19.84 -24.65
C ASP A 16 9.94 -20.20 -23.19
N HIS A 17 10.83 -19.45 -22.54
CA HIS A 17 11.20 -19.66 -21.14
C HIS A 17 10.19 -19.06 -20.15
N LEU A 18 9.34 -18.11 -20.55
CA LEU A 18 8.18 -17.69 -19.77
C LEU A 18 7.13 -18.80 -19.73
N ASP A 19 6.88 -19.45 -20.87
CA ASP A 19 5.85 -20.50 -20.97
C ASP A 19 6.30 -21.82 -20.34
N SER A 20 7.56 -22.22 -20.55
CA SER A 20 8.11 -23.46 -19.99
C SER A 20 8.57 -23.33 -18.53
N GLN A 21 8.87 -22.10 -18.07
CA GLN A 21 9.53 -21.82 -16.78
C GLN A 21 10.87 -22.55 -16.59
N GLU A 22 11.47 -23.08 -17.65
CA GLU A 22 12.76 -23.75 -17.58
C GLU A 22 13.89 -22.75 -17.28
N PRO A 23 14.88 -23.12 -16.44
CA PRO A 23 16.01 -22.26 -16.15
C PRO A 23 17.06 -22.33 -17.26
N PHE A 24 17.63 -21.19 -17.62
CA PHE A 24 18.66 -21.06 -18.64
C PHE A 24 19.93 -20.36 -18.12
N SER A 25 21.06 -20.61 -18.75
CA SER A 25 22.32 -19.91 -18.48
C SER A 25 22.42 -18.63 -19.32
N LYS A 26 23.25 -17.69 -18.86
CA LYS A 26 23.51 -16.45 -19.59
C LYS A 26 24.14 -16.73 -20.97
N GLU A 27 24.97 -17.76 -21.05
CA GLU A 27 25.61 -18.23 -22.29
C GLU A 27 24.60 -18.86 -23.25
N GLU A 28 23.60 -19.59 -22.74
CA GLU A 28 22.51 -20.13 -23.57
C GLU A 28 21.70 -19.02 -24.21
N PHE A 29 21.39 -17.96 -23.44
CA PHE A 29 20.71 -16.80 -23.99
C PHE A 29 21.58 -16.02 -24.98
N GLU A 30 22.87 -15.84 -24.70
CA GLU A 30 23.79 -15.19 -25.62
C GLU A 30 23.85 -15.92 -26.98
N ARG A 31 23.96 -17.27 -26.96
CA ARG A 31 23.97 -18.12 -28.15
C ARG A 31 22.67 -18.05 -28.98
N SER A 32 21.55 -17.71 -28.35
CA SER A 32 20.28 -17.51 -29.08
C SER A 32 20.31 -16.24 -29.95
N THR A 33 21.21 -15.31 -29.66
CA THR A 33 21.37 -14.04 -30.37
C THR A 33 22.65 -14.05 -31.22
N SER A 34 22.85 -13.03 -32.07
CA SER A 34 24.13 -12.78 -32.75
C SER A 34 24.89 -11.60 -32.15
N TRP A 35 24.58 -11.22 -30.91
CA TRP A 35 25.36 -10.22 -30.18
C TRP A 35 26.65 -10.83 -29.68
N GLU A 36 27.77 -10.15 -29.92
CA GLU A 36 29.08 -10.55 -29.40
C GLU A 36 29.26 -10.01 -27.97
N HIS A 37 29.67 -10.88 -27.05
CA HIS A 37 30.12 -10.62 -25.66
C HIS A 37 29.88 -9.22 -25.09
N LYS A 38 30.67 -8.21 -25.48
CA LYS A 38 30.55 -6.85 -24.90
C LYS A 38 29.19 -6.19 -25.18
N SER A 39 28.64 -6.40 -26.38
CA SER A 39 27.32 -5.90 -26.75
C SER A 39 26.23 -6.66 -25.99
N PHE A 40 26.36 -7.98 -25.88
CA PHE A 40 25.41 -8.80 -25.13
C PHE A 40 25.35 -8.41 -23.65
N GLN A 41 26.49 -8.24 -22.97
CA GLN A 41 26.55 -7.81 -21.56
C GLN A 41 25.84 -6.47 -21.34
N THR A 42 25.96 -5.55 -22.30
CA THR A 42 25.29 -4.24 -22.24
C THR A 42 23.78 -4.39 -22.35
N TYR A 43 23.29 -5.16 -23.32
CA TYR A 43 21.85 -5.41 -23.48
C TYR A 43 21.27 -6.22 -22.32
N TRP A 44 22.00 -7.23 -21.84
CA TRP A 44 21.62 -8.01 -20.68
C TRP A 44 21.35 -7.10 -19.47
N SER A 45 22.33 -6.30 -19.07
CA SER A 45 22.20 -5.47 -17.88
C SER A 45 21.15 -4.36 -18.02
N LYS A 46 20.98 -3.79 -19.23
CA LYS A 46 20.10 -2.64 -19.46
C LYS A 46 18.66 -3.00 -19.87
N GLN A 47 18.45 -4.14 -20.53
CA GLN A 47 17.17 -4.46 -21.17
C GLN A 47 16.56 -5.77 -20.64
N PHE A 48 17.36 -6.79 -20.33
CA PHE A 48 16.84 -8.13 -20.04
C PHE A 48 16.89 -8.53 -18.57
N LYS A 49 17.84 -8.00 -17.79
CA LYS A 49 17.93 -8.21 -16.34
C LYS A 49 16.59 -7.98 -15.61
N PRO A 50 15.76 -6.98 -15.97
CA PRO A 50 14.44 -6.78 -15.35
C PRO A 50 13.45 -7.95 -15.53
N PHE A 51 13.63 -8.77 -16.56
CA PHE A 51 12.73 -9.84 -16.95
C PHE A 51 13.15 -11.21 -16.42
N VAL A 52 14.28 -11.28 -15.70
CA VAL A 52 14.86 -12.54 -15.28
C VAL A 52 15.19 -12.49 -13.79
N ALA A 53 15.06 -13.63 -13.13
CA ALA A 53 15.51 -13.80 -11.75
C ALA A 53 16.62 -14.84 -11.71
N GLU A 54 17.73 -14.49 -11.05
CA GLU A 54 18.82 -15.42 -10.78
C GLU A 54 18.40 -16.44 -9.72
N ARG A 55 18.79 -17.69 -9.93
CA ARG A 55 18.57 -18.82 -9.03
C ARG A 55 19.86 -19.12 -8.26
N PRO A 56 19.78 -19.83 -7.12
CA PRO A 56 20.96 -20.19 -6.33
C PRO A 56 22.02 -21.02 -7.09
N ASP A 57 21.62 -21.68 -8.17
CA ASP A 57 22.49 -22.47 -9.06
C ASP A 57 23.18 -21.63 -10.15
N GLY A 58 23.04 -20.30 -10.11
CA GLY A 58 23.63 -19.38 -11.10
C GLY A 58 22.90 -19.34 -12.44
N LYS A 59 21.78 -20.06 -12.58
CA LYS A 59 20.90 -19.97 -13.75
C LYS A 59 19.84 -18.89 -13.58
N PHE A 60 19.18 -18.53 -14.67
CA PHE A 60 18.12 -17.54 -14.72
C PHE A 60 16.79 -18.20 -15.10
N ARG A 61 15.68 -17.64 -14.61
CA ARG A 61 14.33 -17.93 -15.12
C ARG A 61 13.66 -16.64 -15.56
N VAL A 62 12.79 -16.70 -16.55
CA VAL A 62 11.97 -15.55 -16.95
C VAL A 62 10.89 -15.32 -15.89
N THR A 63 10.76 -14.08 -15.43
CA THR A 63 9.78 -13.70 -14.41
C THR A 63 8.49 -13.20 -15.04
N GLU A 64 7.44 -13.14 -14.23
CA GLU A 64 6.15 -12.54 -14.61
C GLU A 64 6.25 -11.06 -15.01
N ALA A 65 7.37 -10.38 -14.68
CA ALA A 65 7.63 -9.01 -15.16
C ALA A 65 7.73 -8.93 -16.69
N PHE A 66 8.03 -10.04 -17.39
CA PHE A 66 8.04 -10.10 -18.84
C PHE A 66 6.64 -10.22 -19.46
N ARG A 67 5.64 -10.74 -18.73
CA ARG A 67 4.31 -11.06 -19.29
C ARG A 67 3.60 -9.88 -19.99
N PRO A 68 3.66 -8.63 -19.49
CA PRO A 68 3.10 -7.47 -20.20
C PRO A 68 3.74 -7.20 -21.58
N TYR A 69 4.96 -7.71 -21.78
CA TYR A 69 5.78 -7.57 -22.98
C TYR A 69 5.83 -8.83 -23.83
N SER A 70 5.05 -9.87 -23.53
CA SER A 70 4.90 -11.11 -24.33
C SER A 70 4.36 -10.89 -25.75
N PHE A 71 4.09 -9.64 -26.14
CA PHE A 71 3.74 -9.24 -27.49
C PHE A 71 4.89 -8.44 -28.11
N TRP A 72 5.35 -8.87 -29.29
CA TRP A 72 6.50 -8.28 -30.00
C TRP A 72 6.48 -6.75 -30.06
N ASN A 73 5.34 -6.14 -30.42
CA ASN A 73 5.24 -4.68 -30.55
C ASN A 73 5.50 -3.95 -29.21
N ARG A 74 5.05 -4.52 -28.09
CA ARG A 74 5.25 -3.96 -26.75
C ARG A 74 6.69 -4.18 -26.28
N PHE A 75 7.25 -5.37 -26.55
CA PHE A 75 8.64 -5.65 -26.26
C PHE A 75 9.58 -4.72 -27.02
N ARG A 76 9.38 -4.56 -28.33
CA ARG A 76 10.19 -3.68 -29.19
C ARG A 76 10.15 -2.23 -28.70
N GLN A 77 8.97 -1.74 -28.32
CA GLN A 77 8.83 -0.42 -27.70
C GLN A 77 9.56 -0.34 -26.36
N HIS A 78 9.46 -1.37 -25.52
CA HIS A 78 10.10 -1.42 -24.20
C HIS A 78 11.63 -1.38 -24.31
N VAL A 79 12.25 -2.26 -25.09
CA VAL A 79 13.71 -2.37 -25.22
C VAL A 79 14.35 -1.18 -25.95
N SER A 80 13.54 -0.35 -26.62
CA SER A 80 13.99 0.89 -27.27
C SER A 80 14.18 2.07 -26.29
N GLN A 81 13.66 1.96 -25.06
CA GLN A 81 13.72 3.02 -24.04
C GLN A 81 14.65 2.60 -22.89
N VAL A 82 15.59 3.46 -22.50
CA VAL A 82 16.42 3.24 -21.31
C VAL A 82 15.54 3.45 -20.07
N ARG A 83 15.32 2.41 -19.26
CA ARG A 83 14.51 2.49 -18.02
C ARG A 83 15.14 1.72 -16.86
N LYS A 84 14.78 2.13 -15.63
CA LYS A 84 15.11 1.42 -14.38
C LYS A 84 14.44 0.04 -14.38
N GLY A 85 15.15 -0.98 -13.91
CA GLY A 85 14.67 -2.37 -13.91
C GLY A 85 13.44 -2.60 -13.04
N ALA A 86 12.83 -3.78 -13.19
CA ALA A 86 11.71 -4.18 -12.34
C ALA A 86 12.20 -4.30 -10.89
N PRO A 87 11.48 -3.69 -9.93
CA PRO A 87 11.92 -3.69 -8.54
C PRO A 87 11.97 -5.11 -7.99
N THR A 88 13.08 -5.45 -7.36
CA THR A 88 13.18 -6.73 -6.62
C THR A 88 12.59 -6.53 -5.23
N TYR A 89 11.61 -7.35 -4.84
CA TYR A 89 10.98 -7.22 -3.52
C TYR A 89 11.51 -8.25 -2.51
N GLU A 90 11.76 -7.81 -1.28
CA GLU A 90 12.05 -8.68 -0.14
C GLU A 90 10.84 -8.82 0.77
N ARG A 91 10.56 -10.07 1.19
CA ARG A 91 9.52 -10.37 2.17
C ARG A 91 10.03 -10.00 3.57
N ASN A 92 9.26 -9.17 4.26
CA ASN A 92 9.51 -8.69 5.62
C ASN A 92 8.25 -8.95 6.46
N PRO A 93 8.20 -10.09 7.19
CA PRO A 93 7.05 -10.42 8.04
C PRO A 93 7.03 -9.53 9.29
N VAL A 94 5.83 -9.07 9.66
CA VAL A 94 5.56 -8.32 10.89
C VAL A 94 4.59 -9.14 11.74
N GLU A 95 4.93 -9.37 13.00
CA GLU A 95 4.17 -10.27 13.89
C GLU A 95 3.03 -9.58 14.66
N ASN A 96 3.13 -8.27 14.88
CA ASN A 96 2.10 -7.50 15.57
C ASN A 96 1.53 -6.43 14.63
N VAL A 97 0.22 -6.45 14.45
CA VAL A 97 -0.49 -5.52 13.59
C VAL A 97 -1.76 -5.08 14.29
N ILE A 98 -2.03 -3.77 14.29
CA ILE A 98 -3.31 -3.20 14.71
C ILE A 98 -4.08 -2.77 13.47
N ILE A 99 -5.35 -3.14 13.40
CA ILE A 99 -6.25 -2.79 12.32
C ILE A 99 -7.40 -1.97 12.92
N PHE A 100 -7.67 -0.82 12.32
CA PHE A 100 -8.87 -0.03 12.62
C PHE A 100 -9.78 0.01 11.41
N GLU A 101 -11.07 -0.24 11.61
CA GLU A 101 -12.09 -0.18 10.58
C GLU A 101 -13.22 0.76 10.99
N PHE A 102 -13.41 1.86 10.27
CA PHE A 102 -14.57 2.74 10.42
C PHE A 102 -15.68 2.34 9.46
N PHE A 103 -16.90 2.27 9.96
CA PHE A 103 -18.10 2.04 9.17
C PHE A 103 -18.86 3.35 9.04
N LEU A 104 -18.86 3.91 7.82
CA LEU A 104 -19.35 5.26 7.55
C LEU A 104 -20.37 5.26 6.40
N PRO A 105 -21.41 6.12 6.44
CA PRO A 105 -22.32 6.31 5.32
C PRO A 105 -21.60 6.77 4.05
N LEU A 106 -22.06 6.31 2.88
CA LEU A 106 -21.46 6.68 1.59
C LEU A 106 -21.59 8.17 1.26
N THR A 107 -22.60 8.84 1.83
CA THR A 107 -22.91 10.26 1.61
C THR A 107 -21.72 11.18 1.88
N ASN A 108 -20.80 10.74 2.75
CA ASN A 108 -19.62 11.52 3.15
C ASN A 108 -18.32 11.07 2.46
N GLU A 109 -18.34 10.12 1.52
CA GLU A 109 -17.10 9.50 1.00
C GLU A 109 -16.10 10.52 0.41
N GLU A 110 -16.56 11.49 -0.39
CA GLU A 110 -15.68 12.49 -1.01
C GLU A 110 -15.03 13.44 0.02
N HIS A 111 -15.84 13.91 0.97
CA HIS A 111 -15.36 14.75 2.07
C HIS A 111 -14.44 13.98 3.01
N LEU A 112 -14.73 12.70 3.21
CA LEU A 112 -13.95 11.77 4.01
C LEU A 112 -12.58 11.55 3.39
N ARG A 113 -12.52 11.27 2.08
CA ARG A 113 -11.23 11.16 1.35
C ARG A 113 -10.42 12.44 1.49
N THR A 114 -11.02 13.60 1.26
CA THR A 114 -10.35 14.91 1.39
C THR A 114 -9.80 15.11 2.81
N THR A 115 -10.59 14.79 3.82
CA THR A 115 -10.20 14.91 5.23
C THR A 115 -9.08 13.94 5.58
N LEU A 116 -9.19 12.68 5.16
CA LEU A 116 -8.18 11.66 5.42
C LEU A 116 -6.86 11.96 4.71
N ASP A 117 -6.90 12.39 3.45
CA ASP A 117 -5.72 12.77 2.67
C ASP A 117 -4.97 13.93 3.35
N ALA A 118 -5.71 14.90 3.90
CA ALA A 118 -5.11 16.01 4.63
C ALA A 118 -4.32 15.55 5.86
N LEU A 119 -4.67 14.42 6.48
CA LEU A 119 -3.96 13.86 7.64
C LEU A 119 -2.61 13.23 7.27
N PHE A 120 -2.30 13.06 5.99
CA PHE A 120 -0.98 12.64 5.50
C PHE A 120 -0.10 13.85 5.12
N ILE A 121 -0.60 15.08 5.28
CA ILE A 121 0.14 16.31 5.01
C ILE A 121 0.77 16.84 6.30
N ARG A 122 2.11 17.00 6.30
CA ARG A 122 2.90 17.44 7.46
C ARG A 122 2.30 18.67 8.18
N ASN A 123 1.90 19.70 7.43
CA ASN A 123 1.37 20.93 8.02
C ASN A 123 0.06 20.69 8.78
N THR A 124 -0.81 19.83 8.28
CA THR A 124 -2.06 19.45 8.95
C THR A 124 -1.77 18.69 10.23
N VAL A 125 -0.85 17.71 10.16
CA VAL A 125 -0.41 16.94 11.33
C VAL A 125 0.17 17.87 12.41
N LEU A 126 1.07 18.78 12.03
CA LEU A 126 1.66 19.77 12.94
C LEU A 126 0.60 20.65 13.60
N ALA A 127 -0.39 21.12 12.84
CA ALA A 127 -1.47 21.95 13.38
C ALA A 127 -2.30 21.18 14.42
N ARG A 128 -2.55 19.89 14.19
CA ARG A 128 -3.28 19.03 15.14
C ARG A 128 -2.46 18.68 16.38
N LEU A 129 -1.17 18.40 16.21
CA LEU A 129 -0.27 18.15 17.34
C LEU A 129 -0.23 19.36 18.29
N ARG A 130 -0.28 20.59 17.76
CA ARG A 130 -0.37 21.81 18.59
C ARG A 130 -1.69 21.93 19.36
N GLY A 131 -2.75 21.27 18.89
CA GLY A 131 -4.04 21.22 19.58
C GLY A 131 -4.07 20.20 20.73
N ALA A 132 -3.17 19.22 20.73
CA ALA A 132 -3.01 18.28 21.84
C ALA A 132 -2.26 18.93 23.01
N SER A 133 -2.57 18.54 24.25
CA SER A 133 -1.84 19.05 25.42
C SER A 133 -0.41 18.50 25.44
N ALA A 134 0.52 19.34 25.91
CA ALA A 134 1.92 18.96 26.04
C ALA A 134 2.09 17.73 26.95
N GLU A 135 1.33 17.65 28.05
CA GLU A 135 1.41 16.49 28.96
C GLU A 135 0.97 15.19 28.27
N ALA A 136 -0.11 15.22 27.48
CA ALA A 136 -0.60 14.03 26.79
C ALA A 136 0.38 13.58 25.70
N LEU A 137 0.99 14.52 24.97
CA LEU A 137 2.05 14.21 24.01
C LEU A 137 3.25 13.56 24.70
N GLU A 138 3.75 14.14 25.78
CA GLU A 138 4.94 13.64 26.48
C GLU A 138 4.71 12.29 27.18
N GLN A 139 3.48 12.00 27.60
CA GLN A 139 3.10 10.70 28.16
C GLN A 139 3.24 9.57 27.12
N HIS A 140 2.85 9.82 25.87
CA HIS A 140 2.86 8.80 24.82
C HIS A 140 4.14 8.84 23.97
N PHE A 141 4.81 9.99 23.89
CA PHE A 141 6.05 10.20 23.16
C PHE A 141 7.01 11.03 24.01
N PRO A 142 7.86 10.42 24.85
CA PRO A 142 8.72 11.16 25.76
C PRO A 142 9.63 12.18 25.06
N ARG A 143 9.76 13.37 25.65
CA ARG A 143 10.54 14.47 25.07
C ARG A 143 12.04 14.22 25.04
N GLU A 144 12.57 13.41 25.96
CA GLU A 144 14.00 13.01 26.00
C GLU A 144 14.97 14.21 25.94
N GLY A 145 14.59 15.34 26.53
CA GLY A 145 15.41 16.57 26.53
C GLY A 145 15.47 17.31 25.19
N ARG A 146 14.67 16.92 24.19
CA ARG A 146 14.57 17.63 22.91
C ARG A 146 13.92 19.01 23.09
N GLU A 147 14.44 19.99 22.37
CA GLU A 147 13.80 21.29 22.17
C GLU A 147 12.47 21.13 21.42
N ASP A 148 11.52 22.05 21.62
CA ASP A 148 10.15 21.99 21.07
C ASP A 148 10.08 21.66 19.57
N ILE A 149 10.92 22.31 18.77
CA ILE A 149 10.95 22.11 17.31
C ILE A 149 11.38 20.68 17.01
N LYS A 150 12.53 20.26 17.52
CA LYS A 150 13.09 18.91 17.30
C LYS A 150 12.18 17.81 17.84
N TYR A 151 11.49 18.08 18.94
CA TYR A 151 10.50 17.18 19.52
C TYR A 151 9.33 16.94 18.56
N THR A 152 8.78 18.02 18.00
CA THR A 152 7.66 17.94 17.06
C THR A 152 8.07 17.28 15.73
N GLU A 153 9.29 17.54 15.28
CA GLU A 153 9.85 16.90 14.08
C GLU A 153 10.00 15.40 14.27
N ALA A 154 10.54 14.95 15.41
CA ALA A 154 10.65 13.53 15.74
C ALA A 154 9.28 12.82 15.76
N ILE A 155 8.23 13.49 16.26
CA ILE A 155 6.87 12.94 16.22
C ILE A 155 6.39 12.82 14.76
N CYS A 156 6.61 13.84 13.93
CA CYS A 156 6.19 13.81 12.53
C CYS A 156 6.90 12.72 11.73
N GLU A 157 8.20 12.52 11.95
CA GLU A 157 8.97 11.43 11.33
C GLU A 157 8.44 10.07 11.78
N TRP A 158 8.22 9.89 13.08
CA TRP A 158 7.65 8.66 13.63
C TRP A 158 6.28 8.34 13.03
N LEU A 159 5.42 9.35 12.88
CA LEU A 159 4.11 9.23 12.23
C LEU A 159 4.25 8.87 10.75
N ALA A 160 5.12 9.55 10.00
CA ALA A 160 5.30 9.33 8.57
C ALA A 160 5.77 7.89 8.25
N GLU A 161 6.54 7.26 9.13
CA GLU A 161 6.97 5.88 8.97
C GLU A 161 5.86 4.84 9.17
N ARG A 162 4.81 5.18 9.93
CA ARG A 162 3.79 4.24 10.41
C ARG A 162 2.41 4.47 9.81
N PHE A 163 2.06 5.72 9.59
CA PHE A 163 0.80 6.15 8.99
C PHE A 163 0.99 6.31 7.50
N LEU A 164 0.98 5.18 6.78
CA LEU A 164 1.33 5.12 5.36
C LEU A 164 0.13 5.26 4.42
N GLY A 165 -1.08 4.97 4.91
CA GLY A 165 -2.28 5.09 4.11
C GLY A 165 -3.49 4.41 4.74
N TYR A 166 -4.57 4.42 3.98
CA TYR A 166 -5.84 3.79 4.31
C TYR A 166 -6.44 3.17 3.06
N SER A 167 -7.40 2.28 3.25
CA SER A 167 -8.20 1.71 2.16
C SER A 167 -9.68 1.95 2.41
N ILE A 168 -10.45 2.12 1.34
CA ILE A 168 -11.91 2.22 1.40
C ILE A 168 -12.50 1.10 0.56
N ASN A 169 -13.40 0.31 1.14
CA ASN A 169 -14.23 -0.64 0.42
C ASN A 169 -15.70 -0.47 0.82
N HIS A 170 -16.62 -0.91 -0.03
CA HIS A 170 -18.05 -0.75 0.21
C HIS A 170 -18.68 -2.08 0.61
N VAL A 171 -19.58 -2.03 1.59
CA VAL A 171 -20.40 -3.16 2.01
C VAL A 171 -21.87 -2.75 1.98
N SER A 172 -22.74 -3.69 1.60
CA SER A 172 -24.18 -3.49 1.72
C SER A 172 -24.61 -3.86 3.13
N GLY A 173 -25.06 -2.87 3.90
CA GLY A 173 -25.65 -3.04 5.22
C GLY A 173 -27.18 -2.97 5.14
N ARG A 174 -27.85 -3.54 6.15
CA ARG A 174 -29.30 -3.43 6.30
C ARG A 174 -29.63 -3.02 7.72
N PHE A 175 -30.13 -1.79 7.88
CA PHE A 175 -30.28 -1.14 9.17
C PHE A 175 -31.74 -0.86 9.49
N ARG A 176 -32.06 -0.73 10.79
CA ARG A 176 -33.40 -0.36 11.26
C ARG A 176 -33.53 1.16 11.27
N ALA A 177 -34.55 1.69 10.59
CA ALA A 177 -34.76 3.13 10.41
C ALA A 177 -35.38 3.86 11.62
N GLY A 178 -35.40 3.25 12.81
CA GLY A 178 -36.11 3.80 13.97
C GLY A 178 -36.08 2.87 15.19
N PRO A 179 -36.92 3.10 16.21
CA PRO A 179 -36.99 2.25 17.40
C PRO A 179 -37.58 0.86 17.10
N LEU A 180 -37.49 -0.08 18.04
CA LEU A 180 -38.17 -1.37 17.95
C LEU A 180 -39.68 -1.18 17.76
N ARG A 181 -40.26 -1.91 16.80
CA ARG A 181 -41.69 -1.92 16.49
C ARG A 181 -42.24 -3.34 16.42
N THR A 182 -43.53 -3.48 16.69
CA THR A 182 -44.29 -4.73 16.49
C THR A 182 -44.53 -5.00 15.00
N ARG A 183 -44.97 -6.22 14.67
CA ARG A 183 -45.29 -6.58 13.27
C ARG A 183 -46.45 -5.74 12.74
N GLU A 184 -47.45 -5.47 13.59
CA GLU A 184 -48.62 -4.66 13.27
C GLU A 184 -48.21 -3.21 12.98
N GLU A 185 -47.32 -2.63 13.79
CA GLU A 185 -46.79 -1.28 13.59
C GLU A 185 -45.96 -1.15 12.31
N ILE A 186 -45.22 -2.21 11.94
CA ILE A 186 -44.44 -2.25 10.69
C ILE A 186 -45.38 -2.39 9.48
N ALA A 187 -46.43 -3.21 9.58
CA ALA A 187 -47.41 -3.39 8.51
C ALA A 187 -48.25 -2.14 8.25
N ALA A 188 -48.40 -1.26 9.25
CA ALA A 188 -49.13 0.00 9.15
C ALA A 188 -48.31 1.17 8.58
N LEU A 189 -47.03 0.96 8.22
CA LEU A 189 -46.18 2.02 7.65
C LEU A 189 -46.73 2.52 6.30
N GLN A 190 -46.62 3.83 6.06
CA GLN A 190 -47.08 4.43 4.81
C GLN A 190 -46.19 4.01 3.63
N PRO A 191 -46.71 4.00 2.39
CA PRO A 191 -45.90 3.78 1.19
C PRO A 191 -44.71 4.74 1.15
N GLY A 192 -43.49 4.20 1.08
CA GLY A 192 -42.24 4.96 1.13
C GLY A 192 -41.54 4.95 2.48
N GLN A 193 -42.22 4.59 3.57
CA GLN A 193 -41.59 4.33 4.86
C GLN A 193 -41.12 2.88 4.93
N ARG A 194 -39.81 2.68 5.12
CA ARG A 194 -39.22 1.36 5.31
C ARG A 194 -38.73 1.21 6.74
N TYR A 195 -39.07 0.11 7.39
CA TYR A 195 -38.53 -0.22 8.70
C TYR A 195 -37.08 -0.70 8.63
N PHE A 196 -36.74 -1.43 7.56
CA PHE A 196 -35.37 -1.81 7.23
C PHE A 196 -34.94 -1.08 5.95
N ILE A 197 -33.80 -0.39 6.03
CA ILE A 197 -33.20 0.32 4.91
C ILE A 197 -31.93 -0.42 4.52
N ASP A 198 -31.79 -0.71 3.24
CA ASP A 198 -30.53 -1.17 2.67
C ASP A 198 -29.67 0.08 2.42
N GLU A 199 -28.47 0.10 2.99
CA GLU A 199 -27.54 1.22 2.89
C GLU A 199 -26.18 0.72 2.43
N THR A 200 -25.54 1.48 1.55
CA THR A 200 -24.13 1.21 1.21
C THR A 200 -23.27 1.92 2.25
N THR A 201 -22.51 1.13 3.00
CA THR A 201 -21.58 1.62 4.02
C THR A 201 -20.16 1.54 3.48
N ALA A 202 -19.40 2.63 3.59
CA ALA A 202 -17.97 2.65 3.38
C ALA A 202 -17.26 2.09 4.61
N VAL A 203 -16.37 1.13 4.39
CA VAL A 203 -15.44 0.62 5.39
C VAL A 203 -14.08 1.26 5.12
N VAL A 204 -13.64 2.13 6.03
CA VAL A 204 -12.30 2.73 5.97
C VAL A 204 -11.39 1.93 6.87
N ARG A 205 -10.40 1.26 6.28
CA ARG A 205 -9.46 0.41 6.99
C ARG A 205 -8.06 1.03 7.05
N PHE A 206 -7.49 1.04 8.25
CA PHE A 206 -6.10 1.38 8.55
C PHE A 206 -5.39 0.14 9.10
N ILE A 207 -4.12 -0.04 8.72
CA ILE A 207 -3.31 -1.18 9.13
C ILE A 207 -1.96 -0.66 9.60
N PHE A 208 -1.65 -0.91 10.87
CA PHE A 208 -0.44 -0.42 11.51
C PHE A 208 0.44 -1.59 11.96
N PRO A 209 1.62 -1.80 11.36
CA PRO A 209 2.61 -2.70 11.92
C PRO A 209 3.17 -2.12 13.22
N CYS A 210 3.27 -2.95 14.25
CA CYS A 210 3.82 -2.58 15.55
C CYS A 210 4.95 -3.56 15.94
N ALA A 211 5.95 -3.06 16.65
CA ALA A 211 7.03 -3.84 17.23
C ALA A 211 6.55 -4.54 18.51
N ASP A 212 5.84 -3.80 19.37
CA ASP A 212 5.40 -4.27 20.69
C ASP A 212 4.11 -3.57 21.15
N GLU A 213 3.64 -3.91 22.36
CA GLU A 213 2.45 -3.31 22.98
C GLU A 213 2.60 -1.81 23.25
N ILE A 214 3.81 -1.34 23.60
CA ILE A 214 4.07 0.07 23.89
C ILE A 214 3.89 0.90 22.61
N GLU A 215 4.44 0.41 21.50
CA GLU A 215 4.23 1.02 20.19
C GLU A 215 2.75 0.94 19.78
N GLY A 216 2.09 -0.17 20.07
CA GLY A 216 0.64 -0.32 19.84
C GLY A 216 -0.19 0.74 20.56
N ASP A 217 0.11 1.00 21.84
CA ASP A 217 -0.57 2.04 22.63
C ASP A 217 -0.31 3.45 22.09
N ARG A 218 0.91 3.69 21.62
CA ARG A 218 1.25 4.96 20.95
C ARG A 218 0.50 5.11 19.64
N VAL A 219 0.42 4.07 18.81
CA VAL A 219 -0.38 4.05 17.58
C VAL A 219 -1.84 4.34 17.87
N ARG A 220 -2.47 3.65 18.86
CA ARG A 220 -3.86 3.90 19.28
C ARG A 220 -4.09 5.35 19.65
N TRP A 221 -3.19 5.92 20.45
CA TRP A 221 -3.33 7.29 20.90
C TRP A 221 -3.27 8.28 19.73
N PHE A 222 -2.22 8.21 18.90
CA PHE A 222 -2.10 9.09 17.74
C PHE A 222 -3.23 8.88 16.73
N PHE A 223 -3.67 7.64 16.52
CA PHE A 223 -4.80 7.35 15.66
C PHE A 223 -6.07 8.05 16.14
N ASN A 224 -6.35 7.97 17.44
CA ASN A 224 -7.52 8.63 18.02
C ASN A 224 -7.43 10.16 17.95
N GLN A 225 -6.27 10.73 18.24
CA GLN A 225 -6.07 12.18 18.19
C GLN A 225 -6.13 12.73 16.76
N LEU A 226 -5.52 12.03 15.79
CA LEU A 226 -5.37 12.55 14.44
C LEU A 226 -6.55 12.16 13.54
N PHE A 227 -6.98 10.90 13.57
CA PHE A 227 -7.93 10.34 12.61
C PHE A 227 -9.34 10.28 13.18
N THR A 228 -9.53 9.66 14.35
CA THR A 228 -10.88 9.47 14.93
C THR A 228 -11.61 10.79 15.12
N GLN A 229 -10.97 11.77 15.78
CA GLN A 229 -11.59 13.10 15.96
C GLN A 229 -11.96 13.76 14.62
N SER A 230 -11.06 13.65 13.63
CA SER A 230 -11.28 14.19 12.28
C SER A 230 -12.50 13.63 11.58
N ILE A 231 -12.71 12.32 11.73
CA ILE A 231 -13.83 11.61 11.11
C ILE A 231 -15.12 11.99 11.85
N LEU A 232 -15.10 12.02 13.18
CA LEU A 232 -16.28 12.35 13.98
C LEU A 232 -16.77 13.79 13.76
N GLU A 233 -15.85 14.75 13.60
CA GLU A 233 -16.19 16.15 13.27
C GLU A 233 -16.85 16.29 11.90
N LEU A 234 -16.55 15.39 10.96
CA LEU A 234 -17.06 15.44 9.60
C LEU A 234 -18.42 14.75 9.46
N VAL A 235 -18.54 13.56 10.06
CA VAL A 235 -19.58 12.60 9.69
C VAL A 235 -20.96 13.05 10.18
N GLY A 236 -21.04 13.69 11.36
CA GLY A 236 -22.27 14.29 11.86
C GLY A 236 -23.43 13.31 12.12
N GLU A 237 -23.14 12.01 12.17
CA GLU A 237 -24.12 10.95 12.39
C GLU A 237 -24.36 10.70 13.90
N ASP A 238 -25.54 10.19 14.23
CA ASP A 238 -25.91 9.82 15.61
C ASP A 238 -25.00 8.71 16.18
N GLU A 239 -24.48 7.85 15.31
CA GLU A 239 -23.63 6.72 15.69
C GLU A 239 -22.57 6.43 14.62
N VAL A 240 -21.31 6.30 15.04
CA VAL A 240 -20.17 5.93 14.19
C VAL A 240 -19.46 4.74 14.81
N TRP A 241 -19.29 3.67 14.04
CA TRP A 241 -18.67 2.44 14.54
C TRP A 241 -17.21 2.37 14.12
N VAL A 242 -16.33 2.10 15.07
CA VAL A 242 -14.95 1.71 14.83
C VAL A 242 -14.68 0.36 15.45
N VAL A 243 -14.09 -0.54 14.67
CA VAL A 243 -13.62 -1.84 15.15
C VAL A 243 -12.11 -1.79 15.21
N GLU A 244 -11.56 -2.00 16.40
CA GLU A 244 -10.13 -2.30 16.57
C GLU A 244 -9.96 -3.83 16.62
N SER A 245 -9.01 -4.35 15.84
CA SER A 245 -8.64 -5.76 15.87
C SER A 245 -7.13 -5.93 15.70
N GLY A 246 -6.59 -7.07 16.16
CA GLY A 246 -5.17 -7.41 16.02
C GLY A 246 -4.38 -7.45 17.34
N MET A 247 -3.06 -7.24 17.26
CA MET A 247 -1.97 -7.49 18.25
C MET A 247 -1.37 -8.90 18.30
N GLN A 248 -2.00 -9.92 17.71
CA GLN A 248 -1.42 -11.26 17.52
C GLN A 248 -1.67 -11.74 16.08
N SER A 249 -1.37 -10.90 15.10
CA SER A 249 -1.73 -11.10 13.70
C SER A 249 -0.54 -10.75 12.82
N ARG A 250 -0.17 -11.68 11.94
CA ARG A 250 1.00 -11.53 11.05
C ARG A 250 0.63 -10.84 9.75
N MET A 251 1.36 -9.80 9.37
CA MET A 251 1.33 -9.19 8.03
C MET A 251 2.65 -9.42 7.31
N ASP A 252 2.58 -9.87 6.07
CA ASP A 252 3.76 -9.90 5.21
C ASP A 252 3.84 -8.57 4.45
N ARG A 253 4.95 -7.85 4.62
CA ARG A 253 5.28 -6.63 3.86
C ARG A 253 6.32 -6.97 2.81
N TRP A 254 6.17 -6.45 1.61
CA TRP A 254 7.18 -6.56 0.56
C TRP A 254 7.78 -5.17 0.29
N LYS A 255 9.11 -5.03 0.45
CA LYS A 255 9.85 -3.78 0.19
C LYS A 255 10.75 -3.95 -1.04
N SER A 256 10.80 -2.92 -1.88
CA SER A 256 11.72 -2.90 -3.05
C SER A 256 13.16 -2.70 -2.58
N LYS A 257 14.10 -3.49 -3.09
CA LYS A 257 15.55 -3.34 -2.85
C LYS A 257 16.12 -2.04 -3.44
N ASP A 258 15.48 -1.51 -4.48
CA ASP A 258 16.05 -0.46 -5.32
C ASP A 258 15.74 0.98 -4.82
N VAL A 259 15.29 1.15 -3.56
CA VAL A 259 14.87 2.45 -2.99
C VAL A 259 15.89 3.03 -2.00
N ASP A 260 16.92 2.28 -1.60
CA ASP A 260 17.89 2.72 -0.56
C ASP A 260 19.27 3.17 -1.11
N GLU A 261 19.42 3.40 -2.42
CA GLU A 261 20.66 3.91 -3.03
C GLU A 261 20.46 5.24 -3.77
N GLU A 262 20.15 6.31 -3.03
CA GLU A 262 20.66 7.64 -3.39
C GLU A 262 21.51 8.13 -2.21
N PRO A 263 22.86 8.08 -2.31
CA PRO A 263 23.67 8.90 -1.44
C PRO A 263 23.36 10.35 -1.78
N ASN A 264 22.88 11.11 -0.80
CA ASN A 264 22.87 12.56 -0.87
C ASN A 264 24.33 13.02 -0.99
N ASP A 265 24.74 13.37 -2.22
CA ASP A 265 25.87 14.26 -2.48
C ASP A 265 25.46 15.73 -2.24
#